data_AF-A0A420C792-F1
#
_entry.id   AF-A0A420C792-F1
#
_cell.length_a   1.000
_cell.length_b   1.000
_cell.length_c   1.000
_cell.angle_alpha   90.00
_cell.angle_beta   90.00
_cell.angle_gamma   90.00
#
_symmetry.space_group_name_H-M   'P 1'
#
loop_
_entity.id
_entity.type
_entity.pdbx_description
1 polymer ?
#
loop_
_entity_poly.entity_id
_entity_poly.type
_entity_poly.pdbx_seq_one_letter_code
_entity_poly.pdbx_strand_id
1 'polypeptide(L)'
;MAKSTASANEAKTRRGVWALWSALAGIVSAAAFLAVAELVALLVARESSPILAVGAFVIDIVPQPLKEFAIATFGSADKIVLLGSLALAVVVAAAIAGILQFFARPFGVIVIALAGVISTAAIVTRTGASPLAFVPPVIGTLAGVIILVFLITRLRRWAGAAGAADVAAAADAVNPTTPAYPAAEQRGLGRRSFLVATGGVGLAAVIVGVGARLLNATSASVDALRRELRIPEPRSTVTIPDGAELDVEGISPLITPNADFYRVDTALTVPSVDPTTWRLVIDGMVDQRVELSFDDLVGMGLDEYAVTLTCVSNEVGGGLVGNAIWQGIPIRDILRMAGPQSGADMVLSKSVDGYTASTPLEALTDDSRDAIFAVAMNGEPLPLEHGFPVRMVVPGLYGYVSATKWVTELKVTTFEADEAYWTPRGYAAEAPIKFSSRIDTPRTGTPVAAGTVAIAGMAWAQTVGIDRVEVRIDDGDWQAATISTPINADTWVQWMLEWQAEAGTHYVEVRAVNKNGDTQVEERAPIAPDGSSGWQRVLVTVSA
;
A
#
# COMPACT_ATOMS: atom_id res chain seq x y z
N MET A 1 27.37 -30.71 47.13
CA MET A 1 26.88 -29.61 46.26
C MET A 1 26.97 -29.92 44.76
N ALA A 2 28.01 -30.59 44.24
CA ALA A 2 28.16 -30.86 42.79
C ALA A 2 27.08 -31.74 42.11
N LYS A 3 26.45 -32.69 42.82
CA LYS A 3 25.35 -33.52 42.27
C LYS A 3 24.02 -32.76 42.09
N SER A 4 23.79 -31.70 42.87
CA SER A 4 22.56 -30.91 42.83
C SER A 4 22.53 -29.94 41.63
N THR A 5 23.69 -29.38 41.28
CA THR A 5 23.85 -28.51 40.11
C THR A 5 23.78 -29.27 38.78
N ALA A 6 24.24 -30.51 38.73
CA ALA A 6 24.14 -31.37 37.53
C ALA A 6 22.69 -31.75 37.20
N SER A 7 21.91 -32.14 38.22
CA SER A 7 20.48 -32.46 38.08
C SER A 7 19.63 -31.27 37.61
N ALA A 8 19.92 -30.06 38.11
CA ALA A 8 19.23 -28.83 37.71
C ALA A 8 19.53 -28.45 36.24
N ASN A 9 20.78 -28.64 35.79
CA ASN A 9 21.17 -28.40 34.40
C ASN A 9 20.52 -29.41 33.43
N GLU A 10 20.45 -30.69 33.77
CA GLU A 10 19.78 -31.70 32.94
C GLU A 10 18.27 -31.44 32.80
N ALA A 11 17.60 -31.05 33.88
CA ALA A 11 16.18 -30.68 33.84
C ALA A 11 15.94 -29.42 32.98
N LYS A 12 16.83 -28.43 33.06
CA LYS A 12 16.78 -27.21 32.24
C LYS A 12 16.99 -27.51 30.76
N THR A 13 17.95 -28.36 30.42
CA THR A 13 18.22 -28.80 29.05
C THR A 13 17.04 -29.58 28.46
N ARG A 14 16.44 -30.50 29.22
CA ARG A 14 15.23 -31.23 28.80
C ARG A 14 14.04 -30.31 28.58
N ARG A 15 13.83 -29.33 29.47
CA ARG A 15 12.76 -28.34 29.31
C ARG A 15 12.95 -27.49 28.04
N GLY A 16 14.20 -27.14 27.71
CA GLY A 16 14.55 -26.43 26.48
C GLY A 16 14.24 -27.23 25.21
N VAL A 17 14.56 -28.53 25.18
CA VAL A 17 14.27 -29.41 24.04
C VAL A 17 12.76 -29.52 23.80
N TRP A 18 11.95 -29.70 24.85
CA TRP A 18 10.49 -29.77 24.70
C TRP A 18 9.87 -28.42 24.33
N ALA A 19 10.44 -27.31 24.80
CA ALA A 19 10.06 -25.97 24.36
C ALA A 19 10.30 -25.77 22.85
N LEU A 20 11.44 -26.22 22.33
CA LEU A 20 11.75 -26.14 20.90
C LEU A 20 10.75 -26.94 20.03
N TRP A 21 10.48 -28.20 20.38
CA TRP A 21 9.54 -29.03 19.61
C TRP A 21 8.09 -28.58 19.72
N SER A 22 7.70 -28.04 20.88
CA SER A 22 6.37 -27.46 21.05
C SER A 22 6.22 -26.14 20.29
N ALA A 23 7.25 -25.30 20.25
CA ALA A 23 7.30 -24.12 19.39
C ALA A 23 7.13 -24.49 17.91
N LEU A 24 7.87 -25.49 17.42
CA LEU A 24 7.71 -25.98 16.04
C LEU A 24 6.29 -26.47 15.75
N ALA A 25 5.68 -27.22 16.68
CA ALA A 25 4.30 -27.67 16.54
C ALA A 25 3.31 -26.49 16.46
N GLY A 26 3.56 -25.41 17.22
CA GLY A 26 2.81 -24.17 17.15
C GLY A 26 2.94 -23.47 15.80
N ILE A 27 4.17 -23.33 15.28
CA ILE A 27 4.44 -22.72 13.96
C ILE A 27 3.76 -23.52 12.83
N VAL A 28 3.90 -24.84 12.83
CA VAL A 28 3.26 -25.71 11.82
C VAL A 28 1.74 -25.62 11.89
N SER A 29 1.18 -25.50 13.09
CA SER A 29 -0.25 -25.29 13.29
C SER A 29 -0.73 -23.95 12.73
N ALA A 30 0.03 -22.87 12.91
CA ALA A 30 -0.29 -21.56 12.34
C ALA A 30 -0.16 -21.56 10.81
N ALA A 31 0.84 -22.26 10.26
CA ALA A 31 0.96 -22.44 8.81
C ALA A 31 -0.26 -23.17 8.24
N ALA A 32 -0.74 -24.21 8.93
CA ALA A 32 -1.95 -24.93 8.51
C ALA A 32 -3.22 -24.08 8.65
N PHE A 33 -3.33 -23.26 9.70
CA PHE A 33 -4.38 -22.24 9.84
C PHE A 33 -4.44 -21.36 8.59
N LEU A 34 -3.30 -20.77 8.19
CA LEU A 34 -3.22 -19.88 7.03
C LEU A 34 -3.53 -20.62 5.72
N ALA A 35 -2.96 -21.81 5.53
CA ALA A 35 -3.17 -22.60 4.32
C ALA A 35 -4.64 -22.97 4.11
N VAL A 36 -5.34 -23.39 5.17
CA VAL A 36 -6.76 -23.72 5.10
C VAL A 36 -7.60 -22.46 4.90
N ALA A 37 -7.30 -21.37 5.60
CA ALA A 37 -8.02 -20.11 5.42
C ALA A 37 -7.91 -19.59 3.98
N GLU A 38 -6.71 -19.56 3.40
CA GLU A 38 -6.49 -19.13 2.00
C GLU A 38 -7.23 -20.05 1.01
N LEU A 39 -7.17 -21.38 1.21
CA LEU A 39 -7.87 -22.32 0.34
C LEU A 39 -9.40 -22.12 0.37
N VAL A 40 -9.96 -21.88 1.55
CA VAL A 40 -11.40 -21.60 1.70
C VAL A 40 -11.76 -20.25 1.10
N ALA A 41 -10.91 -19.24 1.24
CA ALA A 41 -11.11 -17.93 0.61
C ALA A 41 -11.23 -18.05 -0.92
N LEU A 42 -10.41 -18.88 -1.57
CA LEU A 42 -10.51 -19.13 -3.02
C LEU A 42 -11.86 -19.67 -3.49
N LEU A 43 -12.61 -20.34 -2.60
CA LEU A 43 -13.91 -20.95 -2.91
C LEU A 43 -15.08 -20.02 -2.59
N VAL A 44 -14.96 -19.21 -1.54
CA VAL A 44 -16.09 -18.49 -0.94
C VAL A 44 -15.97 -16.97 -1.08
N ALA A 45 -14.75 -16.44 -1.19
CA ALA A 45 -14.46 -15.01 -1.23
C ALA A 45 -13.11 -14.75 -1.93
N ARG A 46 -13.06 -14.95 -3.26
CA ARG A 46 -11.81 -14.82 -4.05
C ARG A 46 -11.10 -13.47 -3.89
N GLU A 47 -11.85 -12.43 -3.54
CA GLU A 47 -11.33 -11.07 -3.36
C GLU A 47 -10.77 -10.81 -1.94
N SER A 48 -10.90 -11.75 -1.02
CA SER A 48 -10.57 -11.59 0.41
C SER A 48 -9.42 -12.52 0.83
N SER A 49 -8.17 -12.21 0.47
CA SER A 49 -7.02 -12.91 1.05
C SER A 49 -6.92 -12.60 2.56
N PRO A 50 -7.01 -13.60 3.45
CA PRO A 50 -6.89 -13.39 4.89
C PRO A 50 -5.54 -12.79 5.30
N ILE A 51 -4.46 -13.13 4.60
CA ILE A 51 -3.12 -12.57 4.90
C ILE A 51 -3.08 -11.07 4.61
N LEU A 52 -3.60 -10.65 3.45
CA LEU A 52 -3.63 -9.24 3.07
C LEU A 52 -4.60 -8.44 3.96
N ALA A 53 -5.75 -9.02 4.31
CA ALA A 53 -6.72 -8.38 5.19
C ALA A 53 -6.16 -8.15 6.61
N VAL A 54 -5.46 -9.13 7.18
CA VAL A 54 -4.81 -8.97 8.49
C VAL A 54 -3.68 -7.94 8.42
N GLY A 55 -2.86 -7.96 7.35
CA GLY A 55 -1.84 -6.94 7.13
C GLY A 55 -2.42 -5.52 7.07
N ALA A 56 -3.49 -5.34 6.29
CA ALA A 56 -4.16 -4.05 6.13
C ALA A 56 -4.77 -3.56 7.45
N PHE A 57 -5.42 -4.45 8.19
CA PHE A 57 -5.98 -4.12 9.51
C PHE A 57 -4.92 -3.71 10.53
N VAL A 58 -3.74 -4.35 10.51
CA VAL A 58 -2.61 -3.93 11.34
C VAL A 58 -2.16 -2.52 10.95
N ILE A 59 -2.06 -2.22 9.66
CA ILE A 59 -1.79 -0.84 9.20
C ILE A 59 -2.85 0.11 9.75
N ASP A 60 -4.13 -0.24 9.67
CA ASP A 60 -5.22 0.63 10.07
C ASP A 60 -5.18 1.00 11.56
N ILE A 61 -4.77 0.07 12.43
CA ILE A 61 -4.69 0.30 13.89
C ILE A 61 -3.40 1.02 14.30
N VAL A 62 -2.32 0.89 13.53
CA VAL A 62 -1.03 1.49 13.90
C VAL A 62 -1.18 3.02 14.02
N PRO A 63 -0.81 3.61 15.18
CA PRO A 63 -0.88 5.05 15.38
C PRO A 63 -0.05 5.82 14.35
N GLN A 64 -0.54 6.99 13.94
CA GLN A 64 0.07 7.83 12.92
C GLN A 64 1.56 8.17 13.15
N PRO A 65 2.03 8.50 14.37
CA PRO A 65 3.45 8.78 14.60
C PRO A 65 4.37 7.60 14.27
N LEU A 66 3.86 6.36 14.44
CA LEU A 66 4.63 5.16 14.12
C LEU A 66 4.69 4.90 12.61
N LYS A 67 3.63 5.25 11.87
CA LYS A 67 3.64 5.22 10.39
C LYS A 67 4.62 6.24 9.83
N GLU A 68 4.56 7.47 10.33
CA GLU A 68 5.46 8.55 9.92
C GLU A 68 6.92 8.21 10.21
N PHE A 69 7.21 7.65 11.40
CA PHE A 69 8.54 7.14 11.72
C PHE A 69 9.02 6.04 10.75
N ALA A 70 8.14 5.09 10.42
CA ALA A 70 8.47 4.01 9.50
C ALA A 70 8.75 4.53 8.08
N ILE A 71 7.91 5.44 7.57
CA ILE A 71 8.08 6.08 6.26
C ILE A 71 9.37 6.91 6.23
N ALA A 72 9.63 7.70 7.26
CA ALA A 72 10.85 8.52 7.37
C ALA A 72 12.13 7.67 7.44
N THR A 73 12.07 6.50 8.09
CA THR A 73 13.25 5.64 8.28
C THR A 73 13.50 4.71 7.09
N PHE A 74 12.45 4.15 6.50
CA PHE A 74 12.54 3.07 5.51
C PHE A 74 12.16 3.49 4.09
N GLY A 75 11.65 4.72 3.89
CA GLY A 75 11.26 5.24 2.58
C GLY A 75 10.25 4.32 1.88
N SER A 76 10.47 4.05 0.59
CA SER A 76 9.61 3.17 -0.22
C SER A 76 9.63 1.69 0.18
N ALA A 77 10.52 1.28 1.10
CA ALA A 77 10.60 -0.09 1.61
C ALA A 77 9.77 -0.31 2.88
N ASP A 78 9.08 0.71 3.39
CA ASP A 78 8.25 0.66 4.60
C ASP A 78 7.26 -0.53 4.60
N LYS A 79 6.57 -0.78 3.47
CA LYS A 79 5.62 -1.89 3.32
C LYS A 79 6.29 -3.25 3.44
N ILE A 80 7.49 -3.43 2.89
CA ILE A 80 8.23 -4.70 2.96
C ILE A 80 8.66 -4.96 4.40
N VAL A 81 9.19 -3.94 5.07
CA VAL A 81 9.61 -4.03 6.49
C VAL A 81 8.41 -4.36 7.38
N LEU A 82 7.28 -3.70 7.14
CA LEU A 82 6.04 -3.96 7.86
C LEU A 82 5.59 -5.42 7.68
N LEU A 83 5.48 -5.91 6.44
CA LEU A 83 5.08 -7.29 6.17
C LEU A 83 6.05 -8.30 6.79
N GLY A 84 7.35 -8.03 6.73
CA GLY A 84 8.38 -8.86 7.36
C GLY A 84 8.25 -8.91 8.89
N SER A 85 8.04 -7.76 9.53
CA SER A 85 7.87 -7.66 10.99
C SER A 85 6.58 -8.33 11.48
N LEU A 86 5.48 -8.18 10.74
CA LEU A 86 4.22 -8.85 11.02
C LEU A 86 4.34 -10.37 10.89
N ALA A 87 4.98 -10.85 9.82
CA ALA A 87 5.23 -12.27 9.63
C ALA A 87 6.06 -12.86 10.78
N LEU A 88 7.10 -12.15 11.23
CA LEU A 88 7.89 -12.54 12.39
C LEU A 88 7.05 -12.59 13.68
N ALA A 89 6.22 -11.57 13.92
CA ALA A 89 5.34 -11.53 15.09
C ALA A 89 4.38 -12.72 15.13
N VAL A 90 3.81 -13.10 13.98
CA VAL A 90 2.93 -14.28 13.85
C VAL A 90 3.70 -15.57 14.17
N VAL A 91 4.93 -15.72 13.65
CA VAL A 91 5.78 -16.90 13.95
C VAL A 91 6.10 -16.98 15.44
N VAL A 92 6.42 -15.86 16.09
CA VAL A 92 6.70 -15.80 17.52
C VAL A 92 5.45 -16.14 18.35
N ALA A 93 4.29 -15.55 18.01
CA ALA A 93 3.03 -15.86 18.69
C ALA A 93 2.64 -17.34 18.53
N ALA A 94 2.84 -17.92 17.35
CA ALA A 94 2.61 -19.33 17.08
C ALA A 94 3.54 -20.23 17.91
N ALA A 95 4.82 -19.89 18.00
CA ALA A 95 5.78 -20.59 18.85
C ALA A 95 5.36 -20.55 20.33
N ILE A 96 4.94 -19.38 20.83
CA ILE A 96 4.43 -19.20 22.19
C ILE A 96 3.17 -20.04 22.41
N ALA A 97 2.22 -20.06 21.47
CA ALA A 97 1.02 -20.88 21.55
C ALA A 97 1.37 -22.37 21.68
N GLY A 98 2.34 -22.85 20.91
CA GLY A 98 2.89 -24.20 21.01
C GLY A 98 3.43 -24.53 22.41
N ILE A 99 4.31 -23.67 22.93
CA ILE A 99 4.93 -23.80 24.26
C ILE A 99 3.86 -23.78 25.35
N LEU A 100 2.94 -22.81 25.32
CA LEU A 100 1.85 -22.70 26.29
C LEU A 100 0.94 -23.92 26.24
N GLN A 101 0.60 -24.44 25.06
CA GLN A 101 -0.20 -25.66 24.95
C GLN A 101 0.52 -26.89 25.50
N PHE A 102 1.85 -26.94 25.41
CA PHE A 102 2.63 -28.03 25.97
C PHE A 102 2.72 -27.95 27.49
N PHE A 103 2.99 -26.76 28.06
CA PHE A 103 3.26 -26.61 29.50
C PHE A 103 2.05 -26.19 30.35
N ALA A 104 1.05 -25.52 29.78
CA ALA A 104 -0.08 -24.94 30.49
C ALA A 104 -1.37 -25.00 29.63
N ARG A 105 -2.00 -26.18 29.54
CA ARG A 105 -3.28 -26.32 28.81
C ARG A 105 -4.42 -25.61 29.55
N PRO A 106 -5.36 -24.96 28.84
CA PRO A 106 -5.52 -24.89 27.38
C PRO A 106 -4.97 -23.58 26.74
N PHE A 107 -3.99 -22.91 27.34
CA PHE A 107 -3.64 -21.54 26.94
C PHE A 107 -3.18 -21.37 25.49
N GLY A 108 -2.53 -22.36 24.88
CA GLY A 108 -2.16 -22.24 23.46
C GLY A 108 -3.34 -22.29 22.49
N VAL A 109 -4.41 -23.02 22.84
CA VAL A 109 -5.67 -22.97 22.08
C VAL A 109 -6.31 -21.58 22.18
N ILE A 110 -6.24 -20.96 23.36
CA ILE A 110 -6.75 -19.60 23.58
C ILE A 110 -5.99 -18.60 22.69
N VAL A 111 -4.66 -18.72 22.56
CA VAL A 111 -3.87 -17.85 21.68
C VAL A 111 -4.30 -17.99 20.21
N ILE A 112 -4.46 -19.22 19.70
CA ILE A 112 -4.91 -19.44 18.31
C ILE A 112 -6.35 -18.93 18.12
N ALA A 113 -7.24 -19.19 19.08
CA ALA A 113 -8.62 -18.70 19.01
C ALA A 113 -8.68 -17.17 18.98
N LEU A 114 -7.88 -16.49 19.79
CA LEU A 114 -7.78 -15.03 19.80
C LEU A 114 -7.25 -14.50 18.46
N ALA A 115 -6.20 -15.12 17.91
CA ALA A 115 -5.69 -14.77 16.59
C ALA A 115 -6.76 -14.95 15.49
N GLY A 116 -7.55 -16.02 15.59
CA GLY A 116 -8.70 -16.28 14.72
C GLY A 116 -9.80 -15.22 14.83
N VAL A 117 -10.12 -14.78 16.04
CA VAL A 117 -11.09 -13.69 16.28
C VAL A 117 -10.58 -12.38 15.70
N ILE A 118 -9.32 -12.03 15.94
CA ILE A 118 -8.69 -10.82 15.37
C ILE A 118 -8.71 -10.89 13.83
N SER A 119 -8.33 -12.04 13.26
CA SER A 119 -8.36 -12.23 11.80
C SER A 119 -9.78 -12.13 11.24
N THR A 120 -10.78 -12.66 11.94
CA THR A 120 -12.18 -12.56 11.52
C THR A 120 -12.65 -11.11 11.59
N ALA A 121 -12.39 -10.42 12.70
CA ALA A 121 -12.71 -9.01 12.87
C ALA A 121 -12.11 -8.16 11.75
N ALA A 122 -10.79 -8.32 11.51
CA ALA A 122 -10.07 -7.61 10.45
C ALA A 122 -10.70 -7.76 9.06
N ILE A 123 -11.22 -8.95 8.74
CA ILE A 123 -11.84 -9.25 7.45
C ILE A 123 -13.26 -8.68 7.37
N VAL A 124 -14.08 -8.84 8.42
CA VAL A 124 -15.49 -8.43 8.39
C VAL A 124 -15.70 -6.93 8.59
N THR A 125 -14.76 -6.23 9.25
CA THR A 125 -14.84 -4.76 9.42
C THR A 125 -14.34 -4.01 8.19
N ARG A 126 -13.81 -4.72 7.19
CA ARG A 126 -13.34 -4.09 5.95
C ARG A 126 -14.54 -3.63 5.11
N THR A 127 -14.43 -2.42 4.57
CA THR A 127 -15.40 -1.87 3.62
C THR A 127 -15.55 -2.80 2.42
N GLY A 128 -16.78 -3.23 2.13
CA GLY A 128 -17.08 -4.19 1.06
C GLY A 128 -16.91 -5.67 1.44
N ALA A 129 -16.78 -6.03 2.72
CA ALA A 129 -16.73 -7.42 3.14
C ALA A 129 -18.00 -8.19 2.73
N SER A 130 -17.81 -9.31 2.02
CA SER A 130 -18.90 -10.23 1.67
C SER A 130 -19.59 -10.78 2.93
N PRO A 131 -20.91 -11.10 2.88
CA PRO A 131 -21.60 -11.78 3.98
C PRO A 131 -20.92 -13.09 4.43
N LEU A 132 -20.13 -13.72 3.56
CA LEU A 132 -19.39 -14.95 3.85
C LEU A 132 -17.90 -14.73 4.19
N ALA A 133 -17.46 -13.48 4.33
CA ALA A 133 -16.05 -13.14 4.56
C ALA A 133 -15.51 -13.67 5.91
N PHE A 134 -16.39 -13.99 6.87
CA PHE A 134 -16.00 -14.61 8.14
C PHE A 134 -15.66 -16.12 8.02
N VAL A 135 -16.09 -16.80 6.94
CA VAL A 135 -15.96 -18.26 6.82
C VAL A 135 -14.49 -18.70 6.73
N PRO A 136 -13.63 -18.12 5.86
CA PRO A 136 -12.23 -18.50 5.77
C PRO A 136 -11.44 -18.44 7.09
N PRO A 137 -11.42 -17.33 7.85
CA PRO A 137 -10.65 -17.26 9.10
C PRO A 137 -11.21 -18.20 10.18
N VAL A 138 -12.54 -18.42 10.23
CA VAL A 138 -13.15 -19.36 11.19
C VAL A 138 -12.73 -20.80 10.89
N ILE A 139 -12.83 -21.25 9.63
CA ILE A 139 -12.42 -22.62 9.25
C ILE A 139 -10.90 -22.80 9.45
N GLY A 140 -10.10 -21.80 9.07
CA GLY A 140 -8.68 -21.78 9.38
C GLY A 140 -8.41 -21.96 10.87
N THR A 141 -9.12 -21.21 11.73
CA THR A 141 -8.99 -21.26 13.20
C THR A 141 -9.25 -22.66 13.73
N LEU A 142 -10.34 -23.28 13.28
CA LEU A 142 -10.68 -24.65 13.67
C LEU A 142 -9.60 -25.64 13.25
N ALA A 143 -9.10 -25.55 12.01
CA ALA A 143 -8.02 -26.40 11.53
C ALA A 143 -6.74 -26.21 12.34
N GLY A 144 -6.35 -24.96 12.63
CA GLY A 144 -5.22 -24.65 13.49
C GLY A 144 -5.36 -25.26 14.88
N VAL A 145 -6.50 -25.06 15.55
CA VAL A 145 -6.74 -25.63 16.89
C VAL A 145 -6.65 -27.16 16.87
N ILE A 146 -7.29 -27.82 15.89
CA ILE A 146 -7.26 -29.28 15.75
C ILE A 146 -5.83 -29.78 15.59
N ILE A 147 -5.05 -29.15 14.70
CA ILE A 147 -3.67 -29.53 14.41
C ILE A 147 -2.76 -29.28 15.62
N LEU A 148 -2.89 -28.14 16.31
CA LEU A 148 -2.14 -27.86 17.53
C LEU A 148 -2.40 -28.94 18.60
N VAL A 149 -3.67 -29.24 18.86
CA VAL A 149 -4.05 -30.26 19.85
C VAL A 149 -3.52 -31.63 19.46
N PHE A 150 -3.61 -31.99 18.17
CA PHE A 150 -3.10 -33.25 17.63
C PHE A 150 -1.57 -33.37 17.79
N LEU A 151 -0.81 -32.39 17.32
CA LEU A 151 0.66 -32.39 17.38
C LEU A 151 1.18 -32.37 18.82
N ILE A 152 0.60 -31.53 19.69
CA ILE A 152 1.01 -31.48 21.11
C ILE A 152 0.67 -32.77 21.85
N THR A 153 -0.44 -33.43 21.50
CA THR A 153 -0.79 -34.73 22.11
C THR A 153 0.21 -35.82 21.69
N ARG A 154 0.65 -35.83 20.43
CA ARG A 154 1.73 -36.72 19.96
C ARG A 154 3.07 -36.38 20.62
N LEU A 155 3.40 -35.10 20.76
CA LEU A 155 4.62 -34.64 21.43
C LEU A 155 4.66 -35.04 22.90
N ARG A 156 3.53 -34.92 23.62
CA ARG A 156 3.42 -35.36 25.03
C ARG A 156 3.57 -36.87 25.18
N ARG A 157 3.02 -37.67 24.24
CA ARG A 157 3.25 -39.12 24.22
C ARG A 157 4.74 -39.45 24.02
N TRP A 158 5.42 -38.74 23.12
CA TRP A 158 6.86 -38.88 22.94
C TRP A 158 7.63 -38.45 24.20
N ALA A 159 7.30 -37.33 24.83
CA ALA A 159 7.93 -36.86 26.05
C ALA A 159 7.73 -37.83 27.23
N GLY A 160 6.53 -38.39 27.37
CA GLY A 160 6.24 -39.42 28.37
C GLY A 160 7.04 -40.71 28.14
N ALA A 161 7.11 -41.19 26.89
CA ALA A 161 7.90 -42.38 26.54
C ALA A 161 9.41 -42.15 26.73
N ALA A 162 9.90 -40.94 26.44
CA ALA A 162 11.29 -40.56 26.71
C ALA A 162 11.59 -40.57 28.21
N GLY A 163 10.72 -39.98 29.04
CA GLY A 163 10.84 -40.01 30.50
C GLY A 163 10.81 -41.44 31.06
N ALA A 164 9.92 -42.30 30.58
CA ALA A 164 9.85 -43.70 30.98
C ALA A 164 11.11 -44.49 30.61
N ALA A 165 11.66 -44.26 29.40
CA ALA A 165 12.92 -44.88 28.98
C ALA A 165 14.12 -44.40 29.80
N ASP A 166 14.16 -43.13 30.20
CA ASP A 166 15.22 -42.60 31.05
C ASP A 166 15.15 -43.19 32.47
N VAL A 167 13.95 -43.38 33.02
CA VAL A 167 13.75 -44.05 34.33
C VAL A 167 14.14 -45.53 34.26
N ALA A 168 13.76 -46.24 33.19
CA ALA A 168 14.15 -47.63 32.96
C ALA A 168 15.68 -47.77 32.83
N ALA A 169 16.35 -46.88 32.07
CA ALA A 169 17.80 -46.88 31.94
C ALA A 169 18.52 -46.59 33.27
N ALA A 170 17.97 -45.70 34.11
CA ALA A 170 18.50 -45.44 35.44
C ALA A 170 18.30 -46.63 36.39
N ALA A 171 17.18 -47.35 36.29
CA ALA A 171 16.91 -48.55 37.07
C ALA A 171 17.84 -49.71 36.67
N ASP A 172 18.06 -49.92 35.37
CA ASP A 172 18.97 -50.95 34.85
C ASP A 172 20.44 -50.70 35.24
N ALA A 173 20.85 -49.43 35.38
CA ALA A 173 22.18 -49.07 35.87
C ALA A 173 22.40 -49.42 37.36
N VAL A 174 21.31 -49.62 38.13
CA VAL A 174 21.35 -49.95 39.55
C VAL A 174 21.08 -51.44 39.81
N ASN A 175 20.19 -52.07 39.04
CA ASN A 175 19.90 -53.51 39.10
C ASN A 175 19.53 -54.05 37.70
N PRO A 176 20.39 -54.85 37.06
CA PRO A 176 20.13 -55.40 35.73
C PRO A 176 19.20 -56.62 35.82
N THR A 177 17.90 -56.39 36.05
CA THR A 177 16.90 -57.47 36.18
C THR A 177 15.76 -57.39 35.16
N THR A 178 15.69 -56.34 34.33
CA THR A 178 14.60 -56.13 33.36
C THR A 178 15.16 -55.67 32.00
N PRO A 179 14.61 -56.09 30.84
CA PRO A 179 15.09 -55.57 29.56
C PRO A 179 14.59 -54.13 29.32
N ALA A 180 15.49 -53.15 29.15
CA ALA A 180 15.16 -51.78 28.69
C ALA A 180 14.55 -51.69 27.26
N TYR A 181 14.55 -52.79 26.51
CA TYR A 181 14.13 -52.87 25.11
C TYR A 181 12.71 -52.30 24.83
N PRO A 182 11.66 -52.59 25.61
CA PRO A 182 10.30 -52.11 25.32
C PRO A 182 10.16 -50.59 25.46
N ALA A 183 10.89 -49.97 26.40
CA ALA A 183 10.84 -48.54 26.64
C ALA A 183 11.60 -47.75 25.55
N ALA A 184 12.72 -48.28 25.08
CA ALA A 184 13.48 -47.71 23.96
C ALA A 184 12.66 -47.75 22.65
N GLU A 185 11.95 -48.85 22.39
CA GLU A 185 11.08 -49.00 21.23
C GLU A 185 9.90 -48.00 21.26
N GLN A 186 9.21 -47.87 22.40
CA GLN A 186 8.13 -46.89 22.58
C GLN A 186 8.60 -45.44 22.40
N ARG A 187 9.81 -45.10 22.87
CA ARG A 187 10.44 -43.80 22.64
C ARG A 187 10.68 -43.53 21.16
N GLY A 188 11.17 -44.54 20.42
CA GLY A 188 11.38 -44.47 18.97
C GLY A 188 10.08 -44.27 18.18
N LEU A 189 9.04 -45.04 18.51
CA LEU A 189 7.72 -44.94 17.90
C LEU A 189 7.06 -43.57 18.15
N GLY A 190 7.16 -43.05 19.38
CA GLY A 190 6.66 -41.71 19.74
C GLY A 190 7.34 -40.61 18.95
N ARG A 191 8.68 -40.65 18.84
CA ARG A 191 9.47 -39.69 18.05
C ARG A 191 9.09 -39.74 16.58
N ARG A 192 9.11 -40.93 15.97
CA ARG A 192 8.78 -41.11 14.54
C ARG A 192 7.37 -40.60 14.25
N SER A 193 6.41 -40.96 15.11
CA SER A 193 5.04 -40.53 14.96
C SER A 193 4.88 -39.01 15.01
N PHE A 194 5.59 -38.31 15.90
CA PHE A 194 5.54 -36.85 15.96
C PHE A 194 6.20 -36.22 14.73
N LEU A 195 7.42 -36.65 14.37
CA LEU A 195 8.15 -36.09 13.23
C LEU A 195 7.42 -36.29 11.90
N VAL A 196 6.83 -37.46 11.65
CA VAL A 196 6.03 -37.73 10.45
C VAL A 196 4.78 -36.86 10.42
N ALA A 197 4.09 -36.69 11.56
CA ALA A 197 2.92 -35.82 11.65
C ALA A 197 3.27 -34.35 11.40
N THR A 198 4.28 -33.82 12.08
CA THR A 198 4.73 -32.43 11.93
C THR A 198 5.27 -32.17 10.53
N GLY A 199 6.08 -33.08 9.99
CA GLY A 199 6.61 -32.98 8.62
C GLY A 199 5.50 -33.07 7.56
N GLY A 200 4.55 -33.98 7.72
CA GLY A 200 3.43 -34.15 6.80
C GLY A 200 2.50 -32.92 6.78
N VAL A 201 2.11 -32.41 7.96
CA VAL A 201 1.29 -31.19 8.06
C VAL A 201 2.06 -29.97 7.53
N GLY A 202 3.33 -29.82 7.90
CA GLY A 202 4.17 -28.73 7.42
C GLY A 202 4.30 -28.72 5.91
N LEU A 203 4.58 -29.88 5.30
CA LEU A 203 4.66 -30.01 3.84
C LEU A 203 3.31 -29.73 3.17
N ALA A 204 2.20 -30.26 3.70
CA ALA A 204 0.87 -29.98 3.17
C ALA A 204 0.53 -28.50 3.22
N ALA A 205 0.84 -27.82 4.33
CA ALA A 205 0.62 -26.38 4.46
C ALA A 205 1.45 -25.57 3.46
N VAL A 206 2.71 -25.96 3.22
CA VAL A 206 3.56 -25.33 2.20
C VAL A 206 2.99 -25.55 0.80
N ILE A 207 2.59 -26.79 0.46
CA ILE A 207 2.02 -27.10 -0.87
C ILE A 207 0.73 -26.31 -1.10
N VAL A 208 -0.18 -26.27 -0.13
CA VAL A 208 -1.43 -25.51 -0.24
C VAL A 208 -1.14 -24.00 -0.33
N GLY A 209 -0.24 -23.48 0.50
CA GLY A 209 0.13 -22.06 0.47
C GLY A 209 0.79 -21.63 -0.85
N VAL A 210 1.69 -22.46 -1.40
CA VAL A 210 2.32 -22.22 -2.71
C VAL A 210 1.30 -22.38 -3.84
N GLY A 211 0.46 -23.42 -3.79
CA GLY A 211 -0.59 -23.66 -4.78
C GLY A 211 -1.62 -22.53 -4.84
N ALA A 212 -2.09 -22.06 -3.69
CA ALA A 212 -2.99 -20.90 -3.61
C ALA A 212 -2.35 -19.64 -4.20
N ARG A 213 -1.04 -19.43 -3.96
CA ARG A 213 -0.31 -18.31 -4.56
C ARG A 213 -0.11 -18.43 -6.07
N LEU A 214 0.13 -19.64 -6.58
CA LEU A 214 0.24 -19.87 -8.03
C LEU A 214 -1.11 -19.69 -8.74
N LEU A 215 -2.21 -20.09 -8.11
CA LEU A 215 -3.56 -19.81 -8.62
C LEU A 215 -3.91 -18.31 -8.56
N ASN A 216 -3.35 -17.59 -7.59
CA ASN A 216 -3.45 -16.12 -7.49
C ASN A 216 -2.35 -15.37 -8.26
N ALA A 217 -1.44 -16.05 -8.96
CA ALA A 217 -0.40 -15.43 -9.80
C ALA A 217 -0.99 -14.96 -11.14
N THR A 218 -2.19 -14.38 -11.08
CA THR A 218 -2.86 -13.69 -12.19
C THR A 218 -2.05 -12.48 -12.66
N SER A 219 -1.16 -11.93 -11.83
CA SER A 219 -0.30 -10.80 -12.18
C SER A 219 0.58 -11.07 -13.41
N ALA A 220 1.16 -12.28 -13.53
CA ALA A 220 2.00 -12.61 -14.69
C ALA A 220 1.19 -12.71 -15.99
N SER A 221 -0.06 -13.19 -15.92
CA SER A 221 -0.98 -13.20 -17.06
C SER A 221 -1.52 -11.81 -17.37
N VAL A 222 -1.82 -10.99 -16.36
CA VAL A 222 -2.36 -9.64 -16.56
C VAL A 222 -1.29 -8.68 -17.08
N ASP A 223 -0.03 -8.81 -16.68
CA ASP A 223 1.08 -8.08 -17.29
C ASP A 223 1.29 -8.45 -18.77
N ALA A 224 1.03 -9.70 -19.12
CA ALA A 224 1.03 -10.13 -20.52
C ALA A 224 -0.17 -9.53 -21.27
N LEU A 225 -1.37 -9.60 -20.71
CA LEU A 225 -2.57 -8.96 -21.26
C LEU A 225 -2.39 -7.46 -21.45
N ARG A 226 -1.79 -6.76 -20.49
CA ARG A 226 -1.47 -5.31 -20.58
C ARG A 226 -0.57 -5.01 -21.77
N ARG A 227 0.49 -5.82 -21.98
CA ARG A 227 1.42 -5.64 -23.10
C ARG A 227 0.79 -5.92 -24.45
N GLU A 228 -0.20 -6.80 -24.49
CA GLU A 228 -0.96 -7.14 -25.68
C GLU A 228 -2.14 -6.19 -25.93
N LEU A 229 -2.62 -5.50 -24.89
CA LEU A 229 -3.72 -4.55 -24.97
C LEU A 229 -3.35 -3.39 -25.89
N ARG A 230 -4.13 -3.24 -26.97
CA ARG A 230 -4.04 -2.10 -27.89
C ARG A 230 -5.12 -1.10 -27.50
N ILE A 231 -4.70 0.04 -26.94
CA ILE A 231 -5.58 1.17 -26.73
C ILE A 231 -5.83 1.83 -28.11
N PRO A 232 -7.08 2.16 -28.46
CA PRO A 232 -7.37 2.90 -29.69
C PRO A 232 -6.62 4.23 -29.73
N GLU A 233 -6.35 4.73 -30.93
CA GLU A 233 -5.85 6.10 -31.10
C GLU A 233 -6.84 7.11 -30.51
N PRO A 234 -6.36 8.16 -29.82
CA PRO A 234 -7.22 9.18 -29.26
C PRO A 234 -7.88 10.02 -30.38
N ARG A 235 -9.10 10.51 -30.14
CA ARG A 235 -9.83 11.38 -31.06
C ARG A 235 -9.25 12.80 -31.09
N SER A 236 -8.71 13.25 -29.96
CA SER A 236 -7.95 14.49 -29.82
C SER A 236 -6.68 14.25 -29.02
N THR A 237 -5.60 14.92 -29.43
CA THR A 237 -4.27 14.80 -28.83
C THR A 237 -3.87 16.07 -28.11
N VAL A 238 -3.09 15.92 -27.05
CA VAL A 238 -2.47 17.06 -26.37
C VAL A 238 -1.34 17.59 -27.26
N THR A 239 -1.39 18.88 -27.57
CA THR A 239 -0.28 19.56 -28.24
C THR A 239 0.62 20.21 -27.19
N ILE A 240 1.89 19.80 -27.15
CA ILE A 240 2.91 20.47 -26.33
C ILE A 240 3.35 21.74 -27.06
N PRO A 241 3.13 22.95 -26.50
CA PRO A 241 3.47 24.19 -27.17
C PRO A 241 4.99 24.44 -27.16
N ASP A 242 5.46 25.23 -28.12
CA ASP A 242 6.84 25.70 -28.15
C ASP A 242 7.19 26.43 -26.85
N GLY A 243 8.36 26.11 -26.28
CA GLY A 243 8.84 26.69 -25.03
C GLY A 243 8.20 26.11 -23.76
N ALA A 244 7.42 25.02 -23.84
CA ALA A 244 6.93 24.32 -22.64
C ALA A 244 8.02 23.60 -21.86
N GLU A 245 9.09 23.18 -22.54
CA GLU A 245 10.28 22.59 -21.96
C GLU A 245 11.45 23.57 -21.99
N LEU A 246 12.14 23.72 -20.86
CA LEU A 246 13.37 24.47 -20.68
C LEU A 246 14.56 23.50 -20.72
N ASP A 247 15.60 23.86 -21.48
CA ASP A 247 16.84 23.10 -21.57
C ASP A 247 17.78 23.46 -20.40
N VAL A 248 17.53 22.88 -19.23
CA VAL A 248 18.30 23.13 -18.00
C VAL A 248 18.74 21.82 -17.37
N GLU A 249 20.05 21.68 -17.12
CA GLU A 249 20.59 20.47 -16.50
C GLU A 249 20.03 20.27 -15.07
N GLY A 250 19.44 19.10 -14.84
CA GLY A 250 18.93 18.69 -13.53
C GLY A 250 17.50 19.14 -13.21
N ILE A 251 16.83 19.86 -14.11
CA ILE A 251 15.39 20.11 -13.99
C ILE A 251 14.59 18.81 -14.25
N SER A 252 13.46 18.63 -13.57
CA SER A 252 12.57 17.50 -13.85
C SER A 252 11.98 17.62 -15.27
N PRO A 253 11.70 16.50 -15.97
CA PRO A 253 11.06 16.55 -17.29
C PRO A 253 9.63 17.10 -17.19
N LEU A 254 9.17 17.80 -18.23
CA LEU A 254 7.81 18.35 -18.29
C LEU A 254 6.75 17.26 -18.21
N ILE A 255 6.96 16.14 -18.92
CA ILE A 255 6.18 14.91 -18.79
C ILE A 255 7.01 13.90 -18.01
N THR A 256 6.51 13.49 -16.84
CA THR A 256 7.16 12.52 -15.97
C THR A 256 7.05 11.12 -16.59
N PRO A 257 8.18 10.41 -16.83
CA PRO A 257 8.16 9.04 -17.33
C PRO A 257 7.35 8.11 -16.41
N ASN A 258 6.66 7.12 -16.99
CA ASN A 258 5.80 6.19 -16.24
C ASN A 258 6.53 5.47 -15.09
N ALA A 259 7.81 5.14 -15.29
CA ALA A 259 8.65 4.46 -14.29
C ALA A 259 9.05 5.36 -13.12
N ASP A 260 9.12 6.67 -13.35
CA ASP A 260 9.53 7.68 -12.36
C ASP A 260 8.33 8.37 -11.71
N PHE A 261 7.12 8.17 -12.25
CA PHE A 261 5.91 8.72 -11.68
C PHE A 261 5.66 8.15 -10.28
N TYR A 262 5.49 9.05 -9.30
CA TYR A 262 5.41 8.66 -7.89
C TYR A 262 4.30 7.62 -7.64
N ARG A 263 4.56 6.68 -6.73
CA ARG A 263 3.57 5.68 -6.30
C ARG A 263 3.25 5.83 -4.83
N VAL A 264 2.01 6.23 -4.55
CA VAL A 264 1.40 6.19 -3.22
C VAL A 264 0.07 5.46 -3.33
N ASP A 265 -0.14 4.45 -2.47
CA ASP A 265 -1.41 3.71 -2.34
C ASP A 265 -1.47 2.96 -1.01
N THR A 266 -2.68 2.61 -0.59
CA THR A 266 -2.98 1.77 0.58
C THR A 266 -2.80 0.28 0.31
N ALA A 267 -2.69 -0.12 -0.96
CA ALA A 267 -2.57 -1.51 -1.35
C ALA A 267 -1.25 -2.14 -0.83
N LEU A 268 -1.36 -3.27 -0.15
CA LEU A 268 -0.20 -4.06 0.28
C LEU A 268 0.50 -4.76 -0.88
N THR A 269 -0.27 -5.09 -1.91
CA THR A 269 0.16 -5.71 -3.17
C THR A 269 -0.60 -5.04 -4.29
N VAL A 270 0.09 -4.73 -5.39
CA VAL A 270 -0.52 -4.11 -6.57
C VAL A 270 -1.62 -5.04 -7.12
N PRO A 271 -2.88 -4.59 -7.20
CA PRO A 271 -3.95 -5.36 -7.81
C PRO A 271 -3.64 -5.71 -9.27
N SER A 272 -4.01 -6.94 -9.62
CA SER A 272 -3.90 -7.48 -10.97
C SER A 272 -5.31 -7.68 -11.51
N VAL A 273 -5.82 -6.70 -12.25
CA VAL A 273 -7.20 -6.67 -12.72
C VAL A 273 -7.27 -7.06 -14.20
N ASP A 274 -8.08 -8.08 -14.51
CA ASP A 274 -8.34 -8.49 -15.90
C ASP A 274 -9.40 -7.58 -16.54
N PRO A 275 -9.06 -6.82 -17.61
CA PRO A 275 -9.98 -5.89 -18.24
C PRO A 275 -11.25 -6.54 -18.80
N THR A 276 -11.21 -7.82 -19.16
CA THR A 276 -12.38 -8.54 -19.72
C THR A 276 -13.48 -8.75 -18.67
N THR A 277 -13.07 -8.89 -17.40
CA THR A 277 -13.97 -9.09 -16.26
C THR A 277 -14.26 -7.82 -15.48
N TRP A 278 -13.46 -6.77 -15.69
CA TRP A 278 -13.63 -5.49 -15.00
C TRP A 278 -14.96 -4.83 -15.34
N ARG A 279 -15.61 -4.23 -14.34
CA ARG A 279 -16.85 -3.47 -14.49
C ARG A 279 -16.76 -2.20 -13.65
N LEU A 280 -17.31 -1.12 -14.18
CA LEU A 280 -17.61 0.11 -13.46
C LEU A 280 -19.11 0.19 -13.18
N VAL A 281 -19.46 0.38 -11.92
CA VAL A 281 -20.84 0.60 -11.47
C VAL A 281 -21.00 2.05 -11.03
N ILE A 282 -22.09 2.68 -11.42
CA ILE A 282 -22.51 3.99 -10.90
C ILE A 282 -23.91 3.87 -10.31
N ASP A 283 -24.04 4.23 -9.03
CA ASP A 283 -25.29 4.15 -8.29
C ASP A 283 -25.40 5.24 -7.20
N GLY A 284 -26.32 5.05 -6.24
CA GLY A 284 -26.61 6.01 -5.18
C GLY A 284 -27.72 6.99 -5.59
N MET A 285 -27.47 8.28 -5.39
CA MET A 285 -28.36 9.39 -5.74
C MET A 285 -28.32 9.68 -7.24
N VAL A 286 -28.76 8.71 -8.05
CA VAL A 286 -28.83 8.80 -9.52
C VAL A 286 -30.21 8.40 -10.03
N ASP A 287 -30.61 8.93 -11.17
CA ASP A 287 -31.87 8.59 -11.84
C ASP A 287 -31.83 7.16 -12.40
N GLN A 288 -30.67 6.72 -12.89
CA GLN A 288 -30.46 5.38 -13.43
C GLN A 288 -29.11 4.80 -13.00
N ARG A 289 -29.13 3.54 -12.55
CA ARG A 289 -27.91 2.76 -12.31
C ARG A 289 -27.23 2.47 -13.65
N VAL A 290 -25.95 2.81 -13.76
CA VAL A 290 -25.13 2.54 -14.95
C VAL A 290 -24.10 1.46 -14.62
N GLU A 291 -23.90 0.53 -15.54
CA GLU A 291 -22.83 -0.48 -15.46
C GLU A 291 -22.12 -0.54 -16.82
N LEU A 292 -20.80 -0.38 -16.82
CA LEU A 292 -19.96 -0.36 -18.02
C LEU A 292 -18.85 -1.40 -17.91
N SER A 293 -18.62 -2.14 -18.99
CA SER A 293 -17.40 -2.92 -19.16
C SER A 293 -16.23 -2.05 -19.63
N PHE A 294 -15.02 -2.62 -19.63
CA PHE A 294 -13.84 -1.93 -20.18
C PHE A 294 -14.04 -1.57 -21.66
N ASP A 295 -14.62 -2.49 -22.44
CA ASP A 295 -14.89 -2.28 -23.87
C ASP A 295 -15.98 -1.23 -24.09
N ASP A 296 -17.00 -1.17 -23.23
CA ASP A 296 -18.01 -0.11 -23.30
C ASP A 296 -17.36 1.27 -23.08
N LEU A 297 -16.49 1.37 -22.07
CA LEU A 297 -15.78 2.61 -21.75
C LEU A 297 -14.87 3.03 -22.90
N VAL A 298 -13.99 2.14 -23.39
CA VAL A 298 -13.14 2.41 -24.55
C VAL A 298 -13.97 2.75 -25.80
N GLY A 299 -15.12 2.10 -25.98
CA GLY A 299 -16.03 2.28 -27.10
C GLY A 299 -16.71 3.65 -27.18
N MET A 300 -16.75 4.43 -26.10
CA MET A 300 -17.31 5.80 -26.16
C MET A 300 -16.37 6.80 -26.86
N GLY A 301 -15.11 6.40 -27.11
CA GLY A 301 -14.08 7.20 -27.76
C GLY A 301 -13.20 7.96 -26.75
N LEU A 302 -11.89 7.82 -26.91
CA LEU A 302 -10.90 8.32 -25.96
C LEU A 302 -10.27 9.62 -26.46
N ASP A 303 -9.89 10.51 -25.55
CA ASP A 303 -9.12 11.74 -25.82
C ASP A 303 -7.89 11.80 -24.91
N GLU A 304 -6.91 12.62 -25.28
CA GLU A 304 -5.76 12.91 -24.44
C GLU A 304 -5.97 14.16 -23.57
N TYR A 305 -5.45 14.10 -22.35
CA TYR A 305 -5.54 15.14 -21.33
C TYR A 305 -4.21 15.26 -20.60
N ALA A 306 -3.63 16.46 -20.53
CA ALA A 306 -2.43 16.69 -19.74
C ALA A 306 -2.82 17.15 -18.33
N VAL A 307 -2.43 16.39 -17.31
CA VAL A 307 -2.81 16.65 -15.92
C VAL A 307 -1.64 16.33 -14.98
N THR A 308 -1.35 17.27 -14.08
CA THR A 308 -0.46 17.05 -12.94
C THR A 308 -1.24 16.39 -11.79
N LEU A 309 -0.69 15.34 -11.18
CA LEU A 309 -1.20 14.78 -9.94
C LEU A 309 -0.26 15.12 -8.79
N THR A 310 -0.85 15.49 -7.65
CA THR A 310 -0.10 15.81 -6.43
C THR A 310 -0.62 14.94 -5.28
N CYS A 311 0.29 14.37 -4.50
CA CYS A 311 -0.05 13.67 -3.26
C CYS A 311 -0.22 14.69 -2.11
N VAL A 312 -1.17 14.43 -1.21
CA VAL A 312 -1.29 15.24 0.03
C VAL A 312 -0.02 15.15 0.88
N SER A 313 0.67 14.01 0.86
CA SER A 313 1.94 13.80 1.55
C SER A 313 3.13 14.52 0.90
N ASN A 314 2.92 15.27 -0.18
CA ASN A 314 3.98 16.08 -0.76
C ASN A 314 4.35 17.21 0.21
N GLU A 315 5.56 17.14 0.77
CA GLU A 315 6.13 18.21 1.58
C GLU A 315 6.56 19.40 0.73
N VAL A 316 6.88 20.52 1.38
CA VAL A 316 7.47 21.69 0.71
C VAL A 316 8.77 21.28 0.04
N GLY A 317 8.83 21.42 -1.29
CA GLY A 317 9.96 20.97 -2.10
C GLY A 317 10.01 19.46 -2.38
N GLY A 318 8.94 18.72 -2.04
CA GLY A 318 8.86 17.27 -2.18
C GLY A 318 8.71 16.75 -3.62
N GLY A 319 8.95 15.46 -3.78
CA GLY A 319 8.90 14.72 -5.05
C GLY A 319 7.58 14.01 -5.36
N LEU A 320 6.55 14.13 -4.51
CA LEU A 320 5.28 13.40 -4.66
C LEU A 320 4.28 14.19 -5.52
N VAL A 321 4.76 14.60 -6.68
CA VAL A 321 4.02 15.32 -7.74
C VAL A 321 4.57 14.88 -9.09
N GLY A 322 3.70 14.71 -10.08
CA GLY A 322 4.10 14.27 -11.42
C GLY A 322 3.09 14.70 -12.47
N ASN A 323 3.57 14.97 -13.69
CA ASN A 323 2.76 15.43 -14.80
C ASN A 323 2.76 14.40 -15.93
N ALA A 324 1.60 14.08 -16.47
CA ALA A 324 1.47 13.06 -17.51
C ALA A 324 0.39 13.42 -18.53
N ILE A 325 0.52 12.82 -19.71
CA ILE A 325 -0.54 12.79 -20.72
C ILE A 325 -1.37 11.55 -20.46
N TRP A 326 -2.65 11.72 -20.13
CA TRP A 326 -3.59 10.66 -19.85
C TRP A 326 -4.51 10.48 -21.04
N GLN A 327 -4.87 9.24 -21.35
CA GLN A 327 -5.86 8.95 -22.37
C GLN A 327 -7.09 8.31 -21.73
N GLY A 328 -8.27 8.89 -21.95
CA GLY A 328 -9.46 8.52 -21.21
C GLY A 328 -10.75 9.16 -21.71
N ILE A 329 -11.78 9.08 -20.86
CA ILE A 329 -13.11 9.65 -21.10
C ILE A 329 -13.52 10.58 -19.95
N PRO A 330 -14.16 11.73 -20.24
CA PRO A 330 -14.70 12.60 -19.21
C PRO A 330 -15.70 11.89 -18.30
N ILE A 331 -15.47 11.95 -16.99
CA ILE A 331 -16.36 11.39 -15.98
C ILE A 331 -17.75 12.05 -16.07
N ARG A 332 -17.80 13.35 -16.38
CA ARG A 332 -19.05 14.10 -16.60
C ARG A 332 -19.99 13.44 -17.61
N ASP A 333 -19.45 12.84 -18.67
CA ASP A 333 -20.26 12.24 -19.73
C ASP A 333 -20.96 10.97 -19.24
N ILE A 334 -20.27 10.16 -18.44
CA ILE A 334 -20.82 8.94 -17.86
C ILE A 334 -21.76 9.29 -16.69
N LEU A 335 -21.42 10.27 -15.86
CA LEU A 335 -22.34 10.76 -14.82
C LEU A 335 -23.63 11.29 -15.44
N ARG A 336 -23.57 12.00 -16.57
CA ARG A 336 -24.77 12.46 -17.30
C ARG A 336 -25.68 11.30 -17.74
N MET A 337 -25.13 10.12 -18.04
CA MET A 337 -25.93 8.92 -18.34
C MET A 337 -26.68 8.41 -17.10
N ALA A 338 -26.06 8.51 -15.91
CA ALA A 338 -26.68 8.09 -14.65
C ALA A 338 -27.71 9.11 -14.14
N GLY A 339 -27.50 10.40 -14.43
CA GLY A 339 -28.36 11.50 -13.99
C GLY A 339 -28.26 11.73 -12.47
N PRO A 340 -27.23 12.42 -11.96
CA PRO A 340 -27.11 12.72 -10.54
C PRO A 340 -28.33 13.52 -10.05
N GLN A 341 -28.94 13.06 -8.96
CA GLN A 341 -30.12 13.70 -8.38
C GLN A 341 -29.74 15.01 -7.69
N SER A 342 -30.71 15.92 -7.58
CA SER A 342 -30.53 17.15 -6.82
C SER A 342 -30.22 16.87 -5.35
N GLY A 343 -29.29 17.65 -4.79
CA GLY A 343 -28.83 17.51 -3.41
C GLY A 343 -27.62 16.60 -3.22
N ALA A 344 -27.19 15.85 -4.24
CA ALA A 344 -25.88 15.19 -4.22
C ALA A 344 -24.75 16.22 -4.31
N ASP A 345 -23.72 16.08 -3.48
CA ASP A 345 -22.53 16.96 -3.47
C ASP A 345 -21.21 16.17 -3.48
N MET A 346 -21.27 14.84 -3.40
CA MET A 346 -20.11 13.96 -3.30
C MET A 346 -20.26 12.71 -4.16
N VAL A 347 -19.15 12.21 -4.69
CA VAL A 347 -19.04 10.89 -5.29
C VAL A 347 -18.04 10.07 -4.49
N LEU A 348 -18.54 8.99 -3.88
CA LEU A 348 -17.70 8.02 -3.19
C LEU A 348 -17.22 6.98 -4.21
N SER A 349 -15.99 7.16 -4.66
CA SER A 349 -15.35 6.18 -5.55
C SER A 349 -14.76 5.03 -4.75
N LYS A 350 -14.75 3.83 -5.34
CA LYS A 350 -14.20 2.63 -4.72
C LYS A 350 -13.26 1.89 -5.66
N SER A 351 -12.16 1.43 -5.10
CA SER A 351 -11.19 0.56 -5.75
C SER A 351 -11.50 -0.92 -5.50
N VAL A 352 -10.99 -1.80 -6.35
CA VAL A 352 -11.06 -3.27 -6.19
C VAL A 352 -10.50 -3.75 -4.85
N ASP A 353 -9.55 -3.02 -4.25
CA ASP A 353 -8.96 -3.35 -2.95
C ASP A 353 -9.78 -2.82 -1.75
N GLY A 354 -10.92 -2.17 -2.01
CA GLY A 354 -11.81 -1.61 -1.00
C GLY A 354 -11.44 -0.20 -0.53
N TYR A 355 -10.38 0.41 -1.09
CA TYR A 355 -10.08 1.83 -0.89
C TYR A 355 -11.23 2.71 -1.37
N THR A 356 -11.55 3.77 -0.62
CA THR A 356 -12.56 4.76 -1.00
C THR A 356 -12.03 6.19 -0.96
N ALA A 357 -12.48 7.01 -1.90
CA ALA A 357 -12.18 8.44 -1.99
C ALA A 357 -13.47 9.25 -2.19
N SER A 358 -13.58 10.39 -1.51
CA SER A 358 -14.73 11.30 -1.56
C SER A 358 -14.41 12.48 -2.46
N THR A 359 -14.82 12.43 -3.73
CA THR A 359 -14.62 13.55 -4.66
C THR A 359 -15.84 14.46 -4.64
N PRO A 360 -15.69 15.80 -4.54
CA PRO A 360 -16.80 16.72 -4.78
C PRO A 360 -17.45 16.45 -6.14
N LEU A 361 -18.78 16.34 -6.18
CA LEU A 361 -19.49 16.05 -7.43
C LEU A 361 -19.23 17.12 -8.49
N GLU A 362 -19.17 18.39 -8.08
CA GLU A 362 -18.89 19.52 -8.98
C GLU A 362 -17.56 19.34 -9.73
N ALA A 363 -16.52 18.85 -9.05
CA ALA A 363 -15.21 18.60 -9.67
C ALA A 363 -15.25 17.52 -10.76
N LEU A 364 -16.25 16.65 -10.75
CA LEU A 364 -16.44 15.59 -11.76
C LEU A 364 -17.37 16.00 -12.89
N THR A 365 -18.22 17.01 -12.67
CA THR A 365 -19.24 17.47 -13.63
C THR A 365 -18.90 18.79 -14.31
N ASP A 366 -17.91 19.52 -13.81
CA ASP A 366 -17.43 20.79 -14.37
C ASP A 366 -16.94 20.61 -15.82
N ASP A 367 -17.52 21.37 -16.74
CA ASP A 367 -17.17 21.33 -18.17
C ASP A 367 -15.77 21.92 -18.44
N SER A 368 -15.25 22.74 -17.52
CA SER A 368 -13.93 23.36 -17.62
C SER A 368 -12.81 22.52 -17.02
N ARG A 369 -13.14 21.39 -16.38
CA ARG A 369 -12.19 20.51 -15.72
C ARG A 369 -12.10 19.17 -16.42
N ASP A 370 -10.88 18.72 -16.68
CA ASP A 370 -10.62 17.44 -17.35
C ASP A 370 -10.58 16.27 -16.36
N ALA A 371 -11.69 16.07 -15.65
CA ALA A 371 -11.91 14.92 -14.79
C ALA A 371 -12.25 13.69 -15.64
N ILE A 372 -11.35 12.69 -15.69
CA ILE A 372 -11.47 11.55 -16.60
C ILE A 372 -11.32 10.19 -15.92
N PHE A 373 -11.91 9.17 -16.54
CA PHE A 373 -11.46 7.80 -16.41
C PHE A 373 -10.36 7.53 -17.43
N ALA A 374 -9.12 7.42 -16.96
CA ALA A 374 -7.97 7.13 -17.79
C ALA A 374 -7.79 5.61 -17.97
N VAL A 375 -7.40 5.20 -19.17
CA VAL A 375 -7.03 3.83 -19.55
C VAL A 375 -5.59 3.71 -20.04
N ALA A 376 -4.99 4.84 -20.42
CA ALA A 376 -3.59 4.95 -20.83
C ALA A 376 -2.90 6.17 -20.21
N MET A 377 -1.58 6.09 -20.13
CA MET A 377 -0.69 7.10 -19.56
C MET A 377 0.59 7.17 -20.40
N ASN A 378 0.90 8.37 -20.89
CA ASN A 378 2.03 8.69 -21.76
C ASN A 378 2.11 7.77 -23.00
N GLY A 379 0.97 7.55 -23.65
CA GLY A 379 0.86 6.71 -24.86
C GLY A 379 0.92 5.20 -24.62
N GLU A 380 1.00 4.74 -23.38
CA GLU A 380 1.01 3.31 -23.02
C GLU A 380 -0.23 2.94 -22.21
N PRO A 381 -0.72 1.69 -22.29
CA PRO A 381 -1.70 1.18 -21.33
C PRO A 381 -1.20 1.42 -19.91
N LEU A 382 -2.09 1.85 -19.00
CA LEU A 382 -1.74 2.17 -17.62
C LEU A 382 -0.82 1.11 -17.02
N PRO A 383 0.30 1.48 -16.38
CA PRO A 383 1.06 0.54 -15.56
C PRO A 383 0.19 -0.04 -14.44
N LEU A 384 0.47 -1.28 -14.00
CA LEU A 384 -0.33 -1.93 -12.95
C LEU A 384 -0.33 -1.09 -11.67
N GLU A 385 0.82 -0.55 -11.30
CA GLU A 385 1.06 0.32 -10.15
C GLU A 385 0.23 1.61 -10.19
N HIS A 386 -0.12 2.05 -11.40
CA HIS A 386 -0.79 3.32 -11.66
C HIS A 386 -2.27 3.15 -11.99
N GLY A 387 -2.84 1.96 -11.78
CA GLY A 387 -4.29 1.76 -11.77
C GLY A 387 -4.86 0.99 -12.95
N PHE A 388 -4.06 0.22 -13.68
CA PHE A 388 -4.56 -0.64 -14.77
C PHE A 388 -5.75 -1.53 -14.34
N PRO A 389 -6.84 -1.63 -15.13
CA PRO A 389 -7.00 -1.07 -16.47
C PRO A 389 -7.61 0.33 -16.49
N VAL A 390 -8.23 0.79 -15.40
CA VAL A 390 -8.92 2.09 -15.32
C VAL A 390 -8.64 2.77 -13.99
N ARG A 391 -8.31 4.07 -14.05
CA ARG A 391 -8.22 4.95 -12.87
C ARG A 391 -9.01 6.23 -13.07
N MET A 392 -9.35 6.89 -11.97
CA MET A 392 -9.74 8.30 -11.99
C MET A 392 -8.50 9.19 -12.05
N VAL A 393 -8.62 10.30 -12.79
CA VAL A 393 -7.69 11.43 -12.84
C VAL A 393 -8.55 12.68 -12.76
N VAL A 394 -8.42 13.45 -11.68
CA VAL A 394 -9.23 14.65 -11.45
C VAL A 394 -8.29 15.80 -11.06
N PRO A 395 -8.15 16.82 -11.94
CA PRO A 395 -7.31 17.98 -11.68
C PRO A 395 -7.72 18.78 -10.43
N GLY A 396 -6.75 19.45 -9.81
CA GLY A 396 -7.00 20.44 -8.75
C GLY A 396 -7.26 19.87 -7.35
N LEU A 397 -7.36 18.55 -7.20
CA LEU A 397 -7.62 17.88 -5.92
C LEU A 397 -6.52 16.87 -5.60
N TYR A 398 -6.13 16.77 -4.31
CA TYR A 398 -5.08 15.84 -3.90
C TYR A 398 -5.47 14.38 -4.21
N GLY A 399 -4.50 13.56 -4.60
CA GLY A 399 -4.78 12.22 -5.14
C GLY A 399 -5.63 11.28 -4.26
N TYR A 400 -5.67 11.49 -2.93
CA TYR A 400 -6.46 10.64 -2.03
C TYR A 400 -7.98 10.90 -2.10
N VAL A 401 -8.41 12.05 -2.61
CA VAL A 401 -9.84 12.35 -2.85
C VAL A 401 -10.21 12.28 -4.33
N SER A 402 -9.23 12.17 -5.23
CA SER A 402 -9.40 12.53 -6.64
C SER A 402 -8.91 11.49 -7.65
N ALA A 403 -8.00 10.59 -7.24
CA ALA A 403 -7.22 9.79 -8.18
C ALA A 403 -7.30 8.28 -7.90
N THR A 404 -8.52 7.77 -7.64
CA THR A 404 -8.78 6.35 -7.33
C THR A 404 -8.27 5.43 -8.42
N LYS A 405 -7.29 4.60 -8.06
CA LYS A 405 -6.72 3.54 -8.92
C LYS A 405 -7.59 2.29 -8.89
N TRP A 406 -7.60 1.52 -9.97
CA TRP A 406 -8.36 0.26 -10.06
C TRP A 406 -9.84 0.45 -9.70
N VAL A 407 -10.42 1.56 -10.18
CA VAL A 407 -11.77 1.99 -9.79
C VAL A 407 -12.83 1.02 -10.32
N THR A 408 -13.83 0.71 -9.51
CA THR A 408 -14.93 -0.22 -9.87
C THR A 408 -16.31 0.32 -9.55
N GLU A 409 -16.42 1.34 -8.70
CA GLU A 409 -17.72 1.88 -8.25
C GLU A 409 -17.62 3.40 -8.07
N LEU A 410 -18.65 4.12 -8.50
CA LEU A 410 -18.95 5.49 -8.10
C LEU A 410 -20.34 5.52 -7.46
N LYS A 411 -20.40 5.72 -6.14
CA LYS A 411 -21.66 5.99 -5.44
C LYS A 411 -21.86 7.50 -5.35
N VAL A 412 -22.83 8.03 -6.08
CA VAL A 412 -23.25 9.44 -5.97
C VAL A 412 -24.01 9.61 -4.65
N THR A 413 -23.59 10.54 -3.81
CA THR A 413 -24.06 10.69 -2.42
C THR A 413 -23.80 12.11 -1.91
N THR A 414 -23.81 12.32 -0.59
CA THR A 414 -23.42 13.57 0.05
C THR A 414 -22.28 13.38 1.05
N PHE A 415 -21.51 14.44 1.31
CA PHE A 415 -20.50 14.48 2.38
C PHE A 415 -21.12 14.31 3.78
N GLU A 416 -22.42 14.57 3.95
CA GLU A 416 -23.14 14.31 5.20
C GLU A 416 -23.46 12.82 5.39
N ALA A 417 -23.73 12.09 4.31
CA ALA A 417 -24.21 10.71 4.37
C ALA A 417 -23.08 9.66 4.37
N ASP A 418 -21.92 9.98 3.80
CA ASP A 418 -20.81 9.04 3.64
C ASP A 418 -19.46 9.70 3.89
N GLU A 419 -18.49 8.91 4.35
CA GLU A 419 -17.10 9.32 4.53
C GLU A 419 -16.15 8.37 3.79
N ALA A 420 -15.08 8.92 3.21
CA ALA A 420 -14.03 8.14 2.54
C ALA A 420 -12.95 7.67 3.51
N TYR A 421 -12.04 6.80 3.03
CA TYR A 421 -11.03 6.13 3.87
C TYR A 421 -10.22 7.08 4.76
N TRP A 422 -9.82 8.25 4.26
CA TRP A 422 -8.94 9.18 4.98
C TRP A 422 -9.66 10.20 5.87
N THR A 423 -10.95 10.49 5.63
CA THR A 423 -11.74 11.45 6.40
C THR A 423 -11.79 11.13 7.91
N PRO A 424 -12.17 9.91 8.35
CA PRO A 424 -12.19 9.57 9.78
C PRO A 424 -10.79 9.44 10.39
N ARG A 425 -9.74 9.53 9.56
CA ARG A 425 -8.32 9.54 9.98
C ARG A 425 -7.77 10.97 10.12
N GLY A 426 -8.63 11.99 10.02
CA GLY A 426 -8.29 13.40 10.29
C GLY A 426 -7.83 14.19 9.06
N TYR A 427 -7.97 13.65 7.85
CA TYR A 427 -7.71 14.38 6.62
C TYR A 427 -8.97 15.10 6.13
N ALA A 428 -8.79 16.21 5.40
CA ALA A 428 -9.90 16.97 4.84
C ALA A 428 -10.71 16.13 3.82
N ALA A 429 -12.02 16.36 3.72
CA ALA A 429 -12.88 15.57 2.82
C ALA A 429 -12.77 16.01 1.35
N GLU A 430 -12.59 17.30 1.09
CA GLU A 430 -12.57 17.88 -0.27
C GLU A 430 -11.16 18.09 -0.82
N ALA A 431 -10.22 18.47 0.04
CA ALA A 431 -8.76 18.53 -0.21
C ALA A 431 -8.31 19.09 -1.57
N PRO A 432 -8.62 20.37 -1.87
CA PRO A 432 -8.03 21.07 -3.02
C PRO A 432 -6.51 21.17 -2.86
N ILE A 433 -5.79 21.11 -3.99
CA ILE A 433 -4.34 21.22 -4.00
C ILE A 433 -3.93 22.64 -3.65
N LYS A 434 -3.06 22.79 -2.65
CA LYS A 434 -2.37 24.06 -2.40
C LYS A 434 -1.35 24.28 -3.51
N PHE A 435 -1.50 25.38 -4.24
CA PHE A 435 -0.53 25.73 -5.30
C PHE A 435 0.85 25.97 -4.69
N SER A 436 1.89 25.56 -5.41
CA SER A 436 3.24 25.51 -4.85
C SER A 436 4.32 25.62 -5.93
N SER A 437 5.56 25.74 -5.47
CA SER A 437 6.78 25.79 -6.27
C SER A 437 7.89 24.97 -5.61
N ARG A 438 8.76 24.43 -6.45
CA ARG A 438 9.89 23.59 -6.05
C ARG A 438 11.13 23.91 -6.87
N ILE A 439 12.29 23.89 -6.22
CA ILE A 439 13.64 23.93 -6.77
C ILE A 439 14.11 22.49 -7.00
N ASP A 440 14.43 22.16 -8.25
CA ASP A 440 14.99 20.87 -8.67
C ASP A 440 16.52 20.93 -8.76
N THR A 441 17.04 22.06 -9.25
CA THR A 441 18.47 22.30 -9.43
C THR A 441 18.83 23.71 -8.95
N PRO A 442 19.98 23.91 -8.26
CA PRO A 442 20.94 22.89 -7.85
C PRO A 442 20.36 21.87 -6.86
N ARG A 443 20.76 20.60 -7.00
CA ARG A 443 20.34 19.54 -6.07
C ARG A 443 20.92 19.81 -4.67
N THR A 444 20.05 19.81 -3.67
CA THR A 444 20.45 20.01 -2.26
C THR A 444 21.56 19.04 -1.88
N GLY A 445 22.64 19.55 -1.28
CA GLY A 445 23.80 18.76 -0.85
C GLY A 445 24.83 18.47 -1.95
N THR A 446 24.59 18.87 -3.20
CA THR A 446 25.58 18.78 -4.28
C THR A 446 26.19 20.16 -4.52
N PRO A 447 27.49 20.38 -4.28
CA PRO A 447 28.13 21.64 -4.58
C PRO A 447 28.11 21.96 -6.07
N VAL A 448 27.98 23.24 -6.41
CA VAL A 448 28.09 23.77 -7.78
C VAL A 448 29.31 24.66 -7.90
N ALA A 449 29.88 24.80 -9.10
CA ALA A 449 31.01 25.72 -9.32
C ALA A 449 30.51 27.17 -9.33
N ALA A 450 31.35 28.10 -8.85
CA ALA A 450 31.13 29.53 -9.00
C ALA A 450 31.05 29.93 -10.48
N GLY A 451 30.24 30.94 -10.78
CA GLY A 451 29.93 31.36 -12.14
C GLY A 451 28.43 31.40 -12.40
N THR A 452 28.02 31.25 -13.66
CA THR A 452 26.61 31.25 -14.04
C THR A 452 26.00 29.89 -13.74
N VAL A 453 25.07 29.85 -12.79
CA VAL A 453 24.36 28.65 -12.33
C VAL A 453 22.87 28.85 -12.56
N ALA A 454 22.19 27.86 -13.14
CA ALA A 454 20.74 27.87 -13.24
C ALA A 454 20.11 27.39 -11.93
N ILE A 455 19.21 28.20 -11.36
CA ILE A 455 18.27 27.78 -10.32
C ILE A 455 16.96 27.49 -11.04
N ALA A 456 16.50 26.24 -11.03
CA ALA A 456 15.33 25.86 -11.80
C ALA A 456 14.49 24.78 -11.11
N GLY A 457 13.23 24.66 -11.51
CA GLY A 457 12.33 23.62 -11.03
C GLY A 457 10.91 23.77 -11.55
N MET A 458 9.94 23.41 -10.70
CA MET A 458 8.53 23.29 -11.07
C MET A 458 7.64 24.24 -10.26
N ALA A 459 6.54 24.69 -10.85
CA ALA A 459 5.46 25.39 -10.14
C ALA A 459 4.10 24.96 -10.69
N TRP A 460 3.09 24.86 -9.82
CA TRP A 460 1.75 24.44 -10.22
C TRP A 460 0.67 25.15 -9.41
N ALA A 461 -0.41 25.51 -10.09
CA ALA A 461 -1.64 26.07 -9.53
C ALA A 461 -2.81 25.55 -10.34
N GLN A 462 -3.13 24.26 -10.18
CA GLN A 462 -4.12 23.59 -11.03
C GLN A 462 -5.47 24.32 -11.02
N THR A 463 -6.21 24.28 -12.14
CA THR A 463 -7.44 25.05 -12.42
C THR A 463 -7.28 26.58 -12.56
N VAL A 464 -6.12 27.15 -12.19
CA VAL A 464 -5.88 28.61 -12.22
C VAL A 464 -4.71 28.97 -13.14
N GLY A 465 -3.61 28.23 -13.06
CA GLY A 465 -2.34 28.49 -13.72
C GLY A 465 -1.40 29.40 -12.92
N ILE A 466 -0.10 29.29 -13.24
CA ILE A 466 0.97 30.14 -12.70
C ILE A 466 1.11 31.40 -13.54
N ASP A 467 1.23 32.56 -12.87
CA ASP A 467 1.53 33.86 -13.49
C ASP A 467 3.03 34.15 -13.49
N ARG A 468 3.68 33.95 -12.34
CA ARG A 468 5.13 34.11 -12.20
C ARG A 468 5.69 33.27 -11.06
N VAL A 469 6.99 33.02 -11.14
CA VAL A 469 7.79 32.44 -10.06
C VAL A 469 8.85 33.44 -9.66
N GLU A 470 9.06 33.60 -8.36
CA GLU A 470 10.02 34.52 -7.79
C GLU A 470 11.02 33.73 -6.93
N VAL A 471 12.30 34.07 -7.05
CA VAL A 471 13.40 33.46 -6.31
C VAL A 471 14.13 34.52 -5.53
N ARG A 472 14.45 34.22 -4.26
CA ARG A 472 15.30 35.07 -3.41
C ARG A 472 16.56 34.32 -3.05
N ILE A 473 17.69 35.02 -3.13
CA ILE A 473 19.02 34.49 -2.77
C ILE A 473 19.51 35.28 -1.57
N ASP A 474 19.83 34.58 -0.49
CA ASP A 474 20.15 35.12 0.83
C ASP A 474 19.08 36.12 1.30
N ASP A 475 19.51 37.31 1.76
CA ASP A 475 18.63 38.40 2.19
C ASP A 475 18.39 39.44 1.07
N GLY A 476 18.60 39.04 -0.19
CA GLY A 476 18.41 39.91 -1.36
C GLY A 476 16.95 40.15 -1.73
N ASP A 477 16.73 40.91 -2.81
CA ASP A 477 15.41 41.14 -3.38
C ASP A 477 14.86 39.89 -4.09
N TRP A 478 13.54 39.79 -4.19
CA TRP A 478 12.88 38.78 -5.02
C TRP A 478 13.16 39.04 -6.50
N GLN A 479 13.64 38.02 -7.20
CA GLN A 479 13.96 38.06 -8.62
C GLN A 479 12.93 37.25 -9.40
N ALA A 480 12.39 37.81 -10.48
CA ALA A 480 11.45 37.10 -11.35
C ALA A 480 12.20 36.05 -12.18
N ALA A 481 11.74 34.79 -12.11
CA ALA A 481 12.23 33.71 -12.94
C ALA A 481 11.55 33.71 -14.32
N THR A 482 12.23 33.17 -15.33
CA THR A 482 11.62 32.81 -16.60
C THR A 482 10.76 31.56 -16.41
N ILE A 483 9.50 31.61 -16.83
CA ILE A 483 8.57 30.47 -16.80
C ILE A 483 8.38 29.91 -18.20
N SER A 484 8.19 28.58 -18.30
CA SER A 484 7.90 27.90 -19.56
C SER A 484 6.47 28.16 -20.03
N THR A 485 6.21 27.92 -21.32
CA THR A 485 4.86 28.02 -21.89
C THR A 485 3.98 26.91 -21.27
N PRO A 486 2.89 27.24 -20.57
CA PRO A 486 2.02 26.20 -19.99
C PRO A 486 1.32 25.39 -21.08
N ILE A 487 1.20 24.07 -20.87
CA ILE A 487 0.36 23.21 -21.73
C ILE A 487 -1.11 23.61 -21.53
N ASN A 488 -1.56 23.65 -20.28
CA ASN A 488 -2.89 24.09 -19.87
C ASN A 488 -2.87 24.59 -18.40
N ALA A 489 -4.04 24.83 -17.80
CA ALA A 489 -4.17 25.28 -16.42
C ALA A 489 -3.99 24.17 -15.36
N ASP A 490 -4.01 22.89 -15.77
CA ASP A 490 -3.98 21.71 -14.90
C ASP A 490 -2.62 21.00 -14.87
N THR A 491 -1.65 21.51 -15.62
CA THR A 491 -0.27 21.06 -15.65
C THR A 491 0.64 22.00 -14.86
N TRP A 492 1.72 21.48 -14.29
CA TRP A 492 2.82 22.31 -13.81
C TRP A 492 3.51 23.08 -14.96
N VAL A 493 4.30 24.08 -14.61
CA VAL A 493 5.23 24.77 -15.51
C VAL A 493 6.66 24.61 -14.99
N GLN A 494 7.61 24.61 -15.89
CA GLN A 494 9.02 24.73 -15.55
C GLN A 494 9.38 26.21 -15.37
N TRP A 495 10.36 26.49 -14.52
CA TRP A 495 10.89 27.84 -14.33
C TRP A 495 12.40 27.82 -14.12
N MET A 496 13.07 28.91 -14.48
CA MET A 496 14.52 29.10 -14.29
C MET A 496 14.86 30.55 -13.94
N LEU A 497 15.83 30.73 -13.03
CA LEU A 497 16.57 31.96 -12.82
C LEU A 497 18.06 31.69 -13.10
N GLU A 498 18.67 32.49 -13.96
CA GLU A 498 20.14 32.51 -14.09
C GLU A 498 20.75 33.27 -12.92
N TRP A 499 21.60 32.60 -12.15
CA TRP A 499 22.26 33.16 -10.98
C TRP A 499 23.76 33.27 -11.22
N GLN A 500 24.31 34.47 -11.03
CA GLN A 500 25.75 34.66 -10.92
C GLN A 500 26.21 34.26 -9.51
N ALA A 501 26.55 32.98 -9.35
CA ALA A 501 26.91 32.37 -8.08
C ALA A 501 28.36 32.72 -7.67
N GLU A 502 28.50 33.37 -6.52
CA GLU A 502 29.78 33.58 -5.86
C GLU A 502 30.13 32.39 -4.97
N ALA A 503 31.43 32.15 -4.73
CA ALA A 503 31.85 31.05 -3.86
C ALA A 503 31.36 31.28 -2.42
N GLY A 504 30.77 30.27 -1.81
CA GLY A 504 30.17 30.40 -0.49
C GLY A 504 29.01 29.47 -0.24
N THR A 505 28.25 29.79 0.80
CA THR A 505 27.02 29.10 1.16
C THR A 505 25.88 30.08 1.07
N HIS A 506 24.88 29.75 0.27
CA HIS A 506 23.76 30.63 -0.05
C HIS A 506 22.44 29.96 0.29
N TYR A 507 21.50 30.73 0.84
CA TYR A 507 20.11 30.30 0.93
C TYR A 507 19.37 30.68 -0.35
N VAL A 508 18.63 29.74 -0.92
CA VAL A 508 17.75 29.99 -2.06
C VAL A 508 16.31 29.69 -1.64
N GLU A 509 15.44 30.66 -1.82
CA GLU A 509 14.01 30.58 -1.53
C GLU A 509 13.20 30.77 -2.80
N VAL A 510 12.08 30.05 -2.93
CA VAL A 510 11.17 30.18 -4.08
C VAL A 510 9.72 30.34 -3.63
N ARG A 511 8.97 31.16 -4.37
CA ARG A 511 7.52 31.26 -4.27
C ARG A 511 6.86 31.43 -5.64
N ALA A 512 5.65 30.92 -5.78
CA ALA A 512 4.81 31.15 -6.96
C ALA A 512 3.77 32.25 -6.71
N VAL A 513 3.30 32.86 -7.80
CA VAL A 513 2.09 33.68 -7.85
C VAL A 513 1.19 33.12 -8.94
N ASN A 514 -0.08 32.86 -8.62
CA ASN A 514 -1.05 32.31 -9.57
C ASN A 514 -1.67 33.41 -10.46
N LYS A 515 -2.44 33.02 -11.48
CA LYS A 515 -3.12 33.97 -12.39
C LYS A 515 -4.25 34.79 -11.75
N ASN A 516 -4.67 34.46 -10.53
CA ASN A 516 -5.60 35.29 -9.75
C ASN A 516 -4.88 36.41 -8.97
N GLY A 517 -3.54 36.38 -8.93
CA GLY A 517 -2.71 37.32 -8.16
C GLY A 517 -2.39 36.86 -6.74
N ASP A 518 -2.80 35.65 -6.34
CA ASP A 518 -2.49 35.11 -5.01
C ASP A 518 -1.03 34.65 -4.96
N THR A 519 -0.34 35.00 -3.87
CA THR A 519 1.02 34.56 -3.60
C THR A 519 1.01 33.28 -2.77
N GLN A 520 1.92 32.34 -3.07
CA GLN A 520 2.07 31.09 -2.34
C GLN A 520 2.20 31.38 -0.84
N VAL A 521 1.47 30.60 -0.03
CA VAL A 521 1.45 30.74 1.43
C VAL A 521 2.87 30.61 1.99
N GLU A 522 3.31 31.64 2.72
CA GLU A 522 4.61 31.69 3.39
C GLU A 522 4.65 30.77 4.63
N GLU A 523 3.55 30.76 5.39
CA GLU A 523 3.45 30.02 6.63
C GLU A 523 3.61 28.52 6.40
N ARG A 524 4.54 27.91 7.16
CA ARG A 524 4.78 26.48 7.10
C ARG A 524 3.71 25.72 7.85
N ALA A 525 3.02 24.82 7.14
CA ALA A 525 2.10 23.87 7.73
C ALA A 525 2.53 22.43 7.40
N PRO A 526 2.31 21.48 8.33
CA PRO A 526 2.54 20.07 8.07
C PRO A 526 1.56 19.52 7.02
N ILE A 527 1.79 18.26 6.60
CA ILE A 527 0.94 17.55 5.61
C ILE A 527 -0.52 17.45 6.05
N ALA A 528 -0.78 17.14 7.31
CA ALA A 528 -2.14 16.97 7.81
C ALA A 528 -2.70 18.32 8.32
N PRO A 529 -3.99 18.61 8.09
CA PRO A 529 -5.01 17.72 7.53
C PRO A 529 -5.20 17.80 6.00
N ASP A 530 -4.65 18.81 5.32
CA ASP A 530 -5.06 19.23 3.98
C ASP A 530 -3.90 19.64 3.06
N GLY A 531 -2.73 19.04 3.27
CA GLY A 531 -1.51 19.28 2.47
C GLY A 531 -0.57 20.31 3.10
N SER A 532 0.73 20.16 2.83
CA SER A 532 1.75 21.07 3.35
C SER A 532 1.69 22.46 2.70
N SER A 533 2.14 23.48 3.43
CA SER A 533 2.32 24.84 2.92
C SER A 533 3.65 25.43 3.35
N GLY A 534 4.05 26.52 2.71
CA GLY A 534 5.28 27.25 2.99
C GLY A 534 6.15 27.43 1.75
N TRP A 535 7.10 28.36 1.83
CA TRP A 535 8.13 28.52 0.80
C TRP A 535 9.25 27.49 0.99
N GLN A 536 9.69 26.91 -0.12
CA GLN A 536 10.88 26.07 -0.09
C GLN A 536 12.10 26.98 0.10
N ARG A 537 12.96 26.59 1.05
CA ARG A 537 14.26 27.19 1.30
C ARG A 537 15.32 26.11 1.27
N VAL A 538 16.28 26.21 0.37
CA VAL A 538 17.40 25.26 0.24
C VAL A 538 18.73 25.94 0.52
N LEU A 539 19.69 25.17 1.01
CA LEU A 539 21.07 25.61 1.20
C LEU A 539 21.91 25.13 0.01
N VAL A 540 22.50 26.06 -0.74
CA VAL A 540 23.37 25.76 -1.88
C VAL A 540 24.81 26.09 -1.51
N THR A 541 25.73 25.16 -1.78
CA THR A 541 27.17 25.38 -1.61
C THR A 541 27.78 25.62 -2.98
N VAL A 542 28.51 26.72 -3.11
CA VAL A 542 29.20 27.13 -4.34
C VAL A 542 30.70 27.02 -4.09
N SER A 543 31.37 26.12 -4.82
CA SER A 543 32.82 25.96 -4.77
C SER A 543 33.52 27.01 -5.64
N ALA A 544 34.68 27.47 -5.18
CA ALA A 544 35.54 28.43 -5.88
C ALA A 544 36.08 27.90 -7.22
#